data_AF-A0A345E241-F1
#
_entry.id   AF-A0A345E241-F1
#
_cell.length_a   1.000
_cell.length_b   1.000
_cell.length_c   1.000
_cell.angle_alpha   90.00
_cell.angle_beta   90.00
_cell.angle_gamma   90.00
#
_symmetry.space_group_name_H-M   'P 1'
#
loop_
_entity.id
_entity.type
_entity.pdbx_description
1 polymer ?
#
loop_
_entity_poly.entity_id
_entity_poly.type
_entity_poly.pdbx_seq_one_letter_code
_entity_poly.pdbx_strand_id
1 'polypeptide(L)'
;MDCPSCDKTLASERGMRQHHAMAHDTPLPNRTCVDCGSEFHDPKSRRKYCSSCDPNVGRNNGNWSDAKETAVCRTCGTSFEYYPSEKDGVYCKKCILAADGLLPDNPAERNRIETQCTYCGTVMSVVPSRIDNSKQGVFCTRTCHGAWLSKHVVGPNHHQWEGGTIDYGGSWWRVRRRALTRDNYRCQQCGRPREELGRNPDVHHIERVRDFEDPREAHTLSNVISLCRSCHQHVEAGNIPSPSRNSEG
;
A
#
# COMPACT_ATOMS: atom_id res chain seq x y z
N MET A 1 -26.43 -11.01 -32.18
CA MET A 1 -25.19 -10.26 -32.43
C MET A 1 -24.29 -11.13 -33.25
N ASP A 2 -24.02 -10.72 -34.48
CA ASP A 2 -23.23 -11.49 -35.43
C ASP A 2 -21.74 -11.30 -35.14
N CYS A 3 -20.96 -12.36 -35.31
CA CYS A 3 -19.52 -12.29 -35.19
C CYS A 3 -18.95 -11.51 -36.40
N PRO A 4 -18.08 -10.51 -36.21
CA PRO A 4 -17.52 -9.75 -37.32
C PRO A 4 -16.52 -10.55 -38.19
N SER A 5 -16.05 -11.71 -37.70
CA SER A 5 -15.01 -12.53 -38.34
C SER A 5 -15.50 -13.90 -38.83
N CYS A 6 -16.76 -14.26 -38.57
CA CYS A 6 -17.38 -15.47 -39.11
C CYS A 6 -18.92 -15.38 -39.07
N ASP A 7 -19.60 -16.29 -39.76
CA ASP A 7 -21.08 -16.26 -39.89
C ASP A 7 -21.84 -16.73 -38.63
N LYS A 8 -21.21 -16.67 -37.45
CA LYS A 8 -21.81 -17.15 -36.20
C LYS A 8 -22.61 -16.04 -35.51
N THR A 9 -23.90 -16.27 -35.30
CA THR A 9 -24.78 -15.38 -34.53
C THR A 9 -24.86 -15.82 -33.07
N LEU A 10 -24.63 -14.89 -32.14
CA LEU A 10 -24.69 -15.14 -30.70
C LEU A 10 -25.84 -14.36 -30.05
N ALA A 11 -26.40 -14.92 -28.98
CA ALA A 11 -27.57 -14.40 -28.27
C ALA A 11 -27.34 -13.07 -27.53
N SER A 12 -26.08 -12.71 -27.23
CA SER A 12 -25.74 -11.46 -26.55
C SER A 12 -24.40 -10.91 -27.06
N GLU A 13 -24.21 -9.61 -26.89
CA GLU A 13 -22.94 -8.93 -27.21
C GLU A 13 -21.77 -9.49 -26.39
N ARG A 14 -21.99 -9.78 -25.10
CA ARG A 14 -21.00 -10.43 -24.24
C ARG A 14 -20.62 -11.83 -24.75
N GLY A 15 -21.61 -12.62 -25.17
CA GLY A 15 -21.39 -13.94 -25.77
C GLY A 15 -20.62 -13.87 -27.09
N MET A 16 -20.93 -12.88 -27.93
CA MET A 16 -20.21 -12.59 -29.18
C MET A 16 -18.73 -12.25 -28.91
N ARG A 17 -18.45 -11.35 -27.95
CA ARG A 17 -17.08 -10.98 -27.58
C ARG A 17 -16.28 -12.18 -27.05
N GLN A 18 -16.88 -13.03 -26.22
CA GLN A 18 -16.23 -14.23 -25.71
C GLN A 18 -15.94 -15.24 -26.82
N HIS A 19 -16.90 -15.46 -27.72
CA HIS A 19 -16.69 -16.29 -28.91
C HIS A 19 -15.53 -15.76 -29.76
N HIS A 20 -15.47 -14.46 -30.02
CA HIS A 20 -14.44 -13.86 -30.86
C HIS A 20 -13.04 -14.02 -30.25
N ALA A 21 -12.91 -13.77 -28.94
CA ALA A 21 -11.64 -13.96 -28.22
C ALA A 21 -11.17 -15.42 -28.24
N MET A 22 -12.09 -16.40 -28.12
CA MET A 22 -11.72 -17.82 -28.07
C MET A 22 -11.53 -18.47 -29.45
N ALA A 23 -12.28 -18.03 -30.47
CA ALA A 23 -12.28 -18.65 -31.80
C ALA A 23 -11.34 -17.95 -32.79
N HIS A 24 -11.03 -16.67 -32.58
CA HIS A 24 -10.22 -15.86 -33.50
C HIS A 24 -8.99 -15.23 -32.83
N ASP A 25 -8.70 -15.58 -31.57
CA ASP A 25 -7.56 -15.10 -30.78
C ASP A 25 -7.38 -13.57 -30.76
N THR A 26 -8.47 -12.84 -30.98
CA THR A 26 -8.48 -11.38 -31.13
C THR A 26 -9.58 -10.81 -30.24
N PRO A 27 -9.28 -10.37 -29.01
CA PRO A 27 -10.29 -9.78 -28.16
C PRO A 27 -10.83 -8.48 -28.74
N LEU A 28 -12.15 -8.39 -28.89
CA LEU A 28 -12.81 -7.16 -29.35
C LEU A 28 -12.74 -6.06 -28.28
N PRO A 29 -12.75 -4.78 -28.68
CA PRO A 29 -12.77 -3.67 -27.74
C PRO A 29 -13.94 -3.76 -26.76
N ASN A 30 -13.67 -3.38 -25.50
CA ASN A 30 -14.65 -3.35 -24.42
C ASN A 30 -14.63 -2.03 -23.63
N ARG A 31 -13.78 -1.08 -24.05
CA ARG A 31 -13.61 0.24 -23.43
C ARG A 31 -13.37 1.29 -24.50
N THR A 32 -13.72 2.52 -24.18
CA THR A 32 -13.44 3.71 -25.00
C THR A 32 -12.55 4.65 -24.20
N CYS A 33 -11.49 5.16 -24.82
CA CYS A 33 -10.57 6.08 -24.17
C CYS A 33 -11.27 7.42 -23.90
N VAL A 34 -11.22 7.90 -22.67
CA VAL A 34 -11.83 9.19 -22.28
C VAL A 34 -11.16 10.37 -22.97
N ASP A 35 -9.87 10.26 -23.27
CA ASP A 35 -9.07 11.36 -23.82
C ASP A 35 -9.18 11.44 -25.36
N CYS A 36 -8.83 10.36 -26.06
CA CYS A 36 -8.79 10.34 -27.52
C CYS A 36 -9.99 9.65 -28.20
N GLY A 37 -10.95 9.11 -27.43
CA GLY A 37 -12.14 8.46 -27.98
C GLY A 37 -11.91 7.10 -28.65
N SER A 38 -10.67 6.60 -28.72
CA SER A 38 -10.39 5.31 -29.36
C SER A 38 -10.90 4.12 -28.55
N GLU A 39 -11.42 3.11 -29.23
CA GLU A 39 -11.83 1.86 -28.60
C GLU A 39 -10.63 0.95 -28.36
N PHE A 40 -10.58 0.30 -27.19
CA PHE A 40 -9.52 -0.62 -26.84
C PHE A 40 -10.03 -1.79 -25.97
N HIS A 41 -9.24 -2.86 -25.92
CA HIS A 41 -9.53 -4.01 -25.07
C HIS A 41 -8.75 -3.93 -23.75
N ASP A 42 -9.46 -4.04 -22.63
CA ASP A 42 -8.90 -4.17 -21.29
C ASP A 42 -9.40 -5.47 -20.61
N PRO A 43 -8.52 -6.46 -20.40
CA PRO A 43 -8.90 -7.74 -19.78
C PRO A 43 -9.57 -7.58 -18.40
N LYS A 44 -9.19 -6.55 -17.63
CA LYS A 44 -9.75 -6.31 -16.28
C LYS A 44 -10.93 -5.33 -16.28
N SER A 45 -11.22 -4.70 -17.42
CA SER A 45 -12.30 -3.71 -17.59
C SER A 45 -12.28 -2.56 -16.55
N ARG A 46 -11.08 -2.12 -16.14
CA ARG A 46 -10.85 -1.06 -15.15
C ARG A 46 -10.24 0.21 -15.74
N ARG A 47 -9.57 0.13 -16.89
CA ARG A 47 -8.86 1.26 -17.49
C ARG A 47 -9.84 2.27 -18.10
N LYS A 48 -9.55 3.56 -17.90
CA LYS A 48 -10.29 4.69 -18.50
C LYS A 48 -9.60 5.27 -19.73
N TYR A 49 -8.28 5.07 -19.84
CA TYR A 49 -7.46 5.57 -20.93
C TYR A 49 -6.83 4.40 -21.67
N CYS A 50 -6.62 4.56 -22.98
CA CYS A 50 -5.79 3.64 -23.77
C CYS A 50 -4.32 3.74 -23.33
N SER A 51 -3.49 2.80 -23.77
CA SER A 51 -2.07 2.73 -23.36
C SER A 51 -1.26 3.99 -23.69
N SER A 52 -1.59 4.71 -24.75
CA SER A 52 -0.89 5.93 -25.17
C SER A 52 -1.34 7.19 -24.43
N CYS A 53 -2.58 7.23 -23.96
CA CYS A 53 -3.19 8.37 -23.24
C CYS A 53 -3.19 8.19 -21.72
N ASP A 54 -2.70 7.06 -21.21
CA ASP A 54 -2.70 6.79 -19.77
C ASP A 54 -1.77 7.79 -19.05
N PRO A 55 -2.30 8.63 -18.14
CA PRO A 55 -1.54 9.71 -17.51
C PRO A 55 -0.55 9.21 -16.46
N ASN A 56 -0.55 7.91 -16.14
CA ASN A 56 0.34 7.35 -15.11
C ASN A 56 1.44 6.45 -15.70
N VAL A 57 1.58 6.42 -17.02
CA VAL A 57 2.60 5.62 -17.71
C VAL A 57 3.35 6.47 -18.72
N GLY A 58 4.54 6.04 -19.10
CA GLY A 58 5.27 6.77 -20.13
C GLY A 58 5.66 8.18 -19.68
N ARG A 59 6.04 8.97 -20.68
CA ARG A 59 6.18 10.43 -20.59
C ARG A 59 4.99 11.16 -19.96
N ASN A 60 3.81 10.52 -19.85
CA ASN A 60 2.62 11.15 -19.28
C ASN A 60 2.65 11.11 -17.74
N ASN A 61 3.45 10.23 -17.12
CA ASN A 61 3.58 10.14 -15.67
C ASN A 61 4.39 11.34 -15.11
N GLY A 62 3.86 12.04 -14.11
CA GLY A 62 4.56 13.14 -13.43
C GLY A 62 5.85 12.72 -12.72
N ASN A 63 6.03 11.43 -12.43
CA ASN A 63 7.27 10.84 -11.88
C ASN A 63 8.11 10.10 -12.95
N TRP A 64 7.96 10.44 -14.23
CA TRP A 64 8.71 9.78 -15.30
C TRP A 64 10.21 10.07 -15.21
N SER A 65 10.99 9.06 -14.81
CA SER A 65 12.43 9.16 -14.56
C SER A 65 13.29 9.16 -15.83
N ASP A 66 12.74 8.70 -16.95
CA ASP A 66 13.42 8.60 -18.25
C ASP A 66 13.13 9.82 -19.16
N ALA A 67 12.86 10.98 -18.57
CA ALA A 67 12.70 12.27 -19.27
C ALA A 67 14.02 13.05 -19.39
N LYS A 68 15.15 12.43 -19.03
CA LYS A 68 16.44 13.13 -19.06
C LYS A 68 16.84 13.46 -20.50
N GLU A 69 17.25 14.69 -20.71
CA GLU A 69 17.88 15.16 -21.93
C GLU A 69 19.36 15.45 -21.68
N THR A 70 20.15 15.44 -22.74
CA THR A 70 21.58 15.81 -22.69
C THR A 70 21.79 17.17 -23.34
N ALA A 71 22.50 18.07 -22.66
CA ALA A 71 22.90 19.37 -23.18
C ALA A 71 24.40 19.62 -22.96
N VAL A 72 24.94 20.60 -23.68
CA VAL A 72 26.34 21.04 -23.55
C VAL A 72 26.38 22.32 -22.73
N CYS A 73 27.15 22.31 -21.63
CA CYS A 73 27.27 23.45 -20.74
C CYS A 73 27.91 24.65 -21.46
N ARG A 74 27.22 25.80 -21.47
CA ARG A 74 27.73 27.02 -22.12
C ARG A 74 29.02 27.57 -21.48
N THR A 75 29.31 27.24 -20.23
CA THR A 75 30.49 27.74 -19.51
C THR A 75 31.72 26.85 -19.69
N CYS A 76 31.58 25.51 -19.64
CA CYS A 76 32.71 24.59 -19.65
C CYS A 76 32.74 23.61 -20.83
N GLY A 77 31.73 23.63 -21.69
CA GLY A 77 31.62 22.75 -22.87
C GLY A 77 31.37 21.27 -22.56
N THR A 78 31.22 20.89 -21.28
CA THR A 78 30.97 19.50 -20.89
C THR A 78 29.51 19.13 -21.14
N SER A 79 29.28 17.92 -21.67
CA SER A 79 27.94 17.34 -21.76
C SER A 79 27.41 16.95 -20.38
N PHE A 80 26.12 17.17 -20.15
CA PHE A 80 25.46 16.77 -18.90
C PHE A 80 23.99 16.42 -19.14
N GLU A 81 23.48 15.52 -18.30
CA GLU A 81 22.06 15.18 -18.28
C GLU A 81 21.27 16.12 -17.37
N TYR A 82 20.03 16.39 -17.75
CA TYR A 82 19.09 17.18 -16.96
C TYR A 82 17.64 16.78 -17.22
N TYR A 83 16.76 17.12 -16.28
CA TYR A 83 15.31 17.03 -16.49
C TYR A 83 14.80 18.36 -17.06
N PRO A 84 14.19 18.38 -18.26
CA PRO A 84 13.60 19.60 -18.84
C PRO A 84 12.51 20.22 -17.96
N SER A 85 11.84 19.41 -17.15
CA SER A 85 10.86 19.88 -16.16
C SER A 85 11.47 20.63 -14.97
N GLU A 86 12.76 20.43 -14.69
CA GLU A 86 13.46 21.08 -13.58
C GLU A 86 14.22 22.34 -14.03
N LYS A 87 14.79 22.32 -15.25
CA LYS A 87 15.63 23.42 -15.78
C LYS A 87 15.81 23.35 -17.30
N ASP A 88 16.19 24.47 -17.90
CA ASP A 88 16.39 24.64 -19.35
C ASP A 88 17.67 24.00 -19.93
N GLY A 89 18.46 23.28 -19.13
CA GLY A 89 19.64 22.57 -19.64
C GLY A 89 20.81 23.45 -20.13
N VAL A 90 20.91 24.71 -19.72
CA VAL A 90 21.96 25.64 -20.22
C VAL A 90 23.33 25.46 -19.54
N TYR A 91 23.33 25.18 -18.23
CA TYR A 91 24.54 25.10 -17.42
C TYR A 91 24.60 23.82 -16.58
N CYS A 92 25.79 23.22 -16.48
CA CYS A 92 26.01 22.05 -15.64
C CYS A 92 26.05 22.44 -14.15
N LYS A 93 25.77 21.46 -13.27
CA LYS A 93 25.74 21.67 -11.82
C LYS A 93 27.05 22.28 -11.28
N LYS A 94 28.20 21.85 -11.82
CA LYS A 94 29.52 22.34 -11.39
C LYS A 94 29.69 23.84 -11.67
N CYS A 95 29.32 24.29 -12.87
CA CYS A 95 29.44 25.69 -13.25
C CYS A 95 28.45 26.59 -12.50
N ILE A 96 27.25 26.12 -12.22
CA ILE A 96 26.28 26.85 -11.40
C ILE A 96 26.80 27.01 -9.96
N LEU A 97 27.34 25.94 -9.36
CA LEU A 97 27.87 25.99 -7.99
C LEU A 97 29.13 26.85 -7.86
N ALA A 98 29.91 26.97 -8.93
CA ALA A 98 31.11 27.82 -8.98
C ALA A 98 30.80 29.28 -9.36
N ALA A 99 29.56 29.58 -9.77
CA ALA A 99 29.16 30.94 -10.10
C ALA A 99 28.90 31.71 -8.79
N ASP A 100 29.83 32.61 -8.47
CA ASP A 100 29.73 33.48 -7.30
C ASP A 100 28.49 34.38 -7.40
N GLY A 101 27.71 34.44 -6.32
CA GLY A 101 26.48 35.24 -6.23
C GLY A 101 25.27 34.77 -7.06
N LEU A 102 25.34 33.66 -7.79
CA LEU A 102 24.19 33.13 -8.56
C LEU A 102 23.21 32.35 -7.70
N LEU A 103 23.72 31.61 -6.73
CA LEU A 103 22.92 30.97 -5.70
C LEU A 103 22.99 31.83 -4.44
N PRO A 104 21.86 32.09 -3.76
CA PRO A 104 21.92 32.70 -2.44
C PRO A 104 22.83 31.85 -1.57
N ASP A 105 23.68 32.50 -0.78
CA ASP A 105 24.45 31.82 0.27
C ASP A 105 23.49 30.91 1.02
N ASN A 106 23.74 29.60 1.00
CA ASN A 106 22.90 28.66 1.70
C ASN A 106 23.02 29.02 3.19
N PRO A 107 22.01 29.65 3.82
CA PRO A 107 22.15 30.16 5.19
C PRO A 107 22.18 29.02 6.23
N ALA A 108 22.23 27.78 5.74
CA ALA A 108 22.11 26.56 6.50
C ALA A 108 23.44 26.10 7.11
N GLU A 109 24.31 27.01 7.54
CA GLU A 109 25.01 26.75 8.80
C GLU A 109 23.98 26.82 9.92
N ARG A 110 23.13 25.77 9.97
CA ARG A 110 22.12 25.66 11.00
C ARG A 110 22.88 25.44 12.29
N ASN A 111 22.82 26.40 13.20
CA ASN A 111 23.25 26.22 14.58
C ASN A 111 22.76 24.83 15.05
N ARG A 112 23.68 23.98 15.52
CA ARG A 112 23.35 22.65 16.02
C ARG A 112 23.70 22.58 17.48
N ILE A 113 22.82 21.97 18.25
CA ILE A 113 22.96 21.77 19.69
C ILE A 113 23.04 20.28 20.00
N GLU A 114 23.79 19.93 21.04
CA GLU A 114 23.86 18.57 21.53
C GLU A 114 22.62 18.26 22.38
N THR A 115 22.07 17.06 22.18
CA THR A 115 20.92 16.57 22.93
C THR A 115 20.96 15.05 23.00
N GLN A 116 20.15 14.45 23.86
CA GLN A 116 20.10 12.99 24.03
C GLN A 116 18.85 12.42 23.37
N CYS A 117 18.99 11.23 22.78
CA CYS A 117 17.86 10.46 22.29
C CYS A 117 16.89 10.14 23.44
N THR A 118 15.63 10.51 23.30
CA THR A 118 14.59 10.30 24.31
C THR A 118 14.34 8.82 24.65
N TYR A 119 14.71 7.90 23.75
CA TYR A 119 14.53 6.46 24.00
C TYR A 119 15.79 5.77 24.56
N CYS A 120 16.96 5.98 23.95
CA CYS A 120 18.18 5.24 24.27
C CYS A 120 19.27 6.07 24.96
N GLY A 121 19.08 7.38 25.12
CA GLY A 121 20.04 8.28 25.78
C GLY A 121 21.27 8.66 24.95
N THR A 122 21.46 8.11 23.74
CA THR A 122 22.61 8.43 22.89
C THR A 122 22.67 9.92 22.57
N VAL A 123 23.83 10.54 22.80
CA VAL A 123 24.09 11.96 22.49
C VAL A 123 24.15 12.15 20.98
N MET A 124 23.46 13.18 20.49
CA MET A 124 23.33 13.52 19.08
C MET A 124 23.26 15.02 18.88
N SER A 125 23.78 15.50 17.74
CA SER A 125 23.70 16.90 17.34
C SER A 125 22.46 17.13 16.49
N VAL A 126 21.58 18.07 16.87
CA VAL A 126 20.35 18.40 16.14
C VAL A 126 20.20 19.91 15.97
N VAL A 127 19.34 20.33 15.04
CA VAL A 127 18.95 21.75 14.92
C VAL A 127 17.95 22.13 16.03
N PRO A 128 18.03 23.34 16.62
CA PRO A 128 17.14 23.80 17.69
C PRO A 128 15.65 23.58 17.39
N SER A 129 15.23 23.90 16.16
CA SER A 129 13.84 23.73 15.72
C SER A 129 13.33 22.29 15.83
N ARG A 130 14.21 21.28 15.83
CA ARG A 130 13.82 19.87 16.00
C ARG A 130 13.47 19.56 17.45
N ILE A 131 14.08 20.25 18.41
CA ILE A 131 13.73 20.18 19.81
C ILE A 131 12.44 20.98 20.03
N ASP A 132 12.40 22.23 19.58
CA ASP A 132 11.27 23.15 19.80
C ASP A 132 9.94 22.61 19.24
N ASN A 133 9.99 21.96 18.07
CA ASN A 133 8.78 21.41 17.44
C ASN A 133 8.42 20.00 17.92
N SER A 134 9.27 19.33 18.70
CA SER A 134 9.00 17.95 19.11
C SER A 134 8.34 17.89 20.48
N LYS A 135 7.03 17.62 20.49
CA LYS A 135 6.28 17.32 21.72
C LYS A 135 6.68 15.99 22.39
N GLN A 136 7.24 15.07 21.61
CA GLN A 136 7.52 13.68 22.02
C GLN A 136 9.01 13.43 22.29
N GLY A 137 9.86 14.46 22.11
CA GLY A 137 11.30 14.34 22.21
C GLY A 137 11.99 13.96 20.89
N VAL A 138 13.30 13.81 20.93
CA VAL A 138 14.13 13.61 19.73
C VAL A 138 14.75 12.22 19.76
N PHE A 139 14.82 11.58 18.58
CA PHE A 139 15.25 10.20 18.47
C PHE A 139 16.40 10.07 17.48
N CYS A 140 17.42 9.28 17.83
CA CYS A 140 18.58 9.02 16.98
C CYS A 140 18.23 8.23 15.72
N THR A 141 17.25 7.33 15.80
CA THR A 141 16.82 6.46 14.70
C THR A 141 15.31 6.29 14.66
N ARG A 142 14.80 5.86 13.48
CA ARG A 142 13.40 5.46 13.31
C ARG A 142 13.03 4.33 14.27
N THR A 143 13.96 3.43 14.54
CA THR A 143 13.77 2.30 15.48
C THR A 143 13.53 2.80 16.91
N CYS A 144 14.33 3.76 17.38
CA CYS A 144 14.14 4.37 18.70
C CYS A 144 12.80 5.13 18.79
N HIS A 145 12.45 5.88 17.75
CA HIS A 145 11.14 6.54 17.67
C HIS A 145 9.99 5.53 17.73
N GLY A 146 10.05 4.45 16.93
CA GLY A 146 9.01 3.41 16.91
C GLY A 146 8.91 2.63 18.23
N ALA A 147 10.03 2.35 18.89
CA ALA A 147 10.06 1.70 20.19
C ALA A 147 9.48 2.61 21.29
N TRP A 148 9.76 3.91 21.24
CA TRP A 148 9.14 4.89 22.13
C TRP A 148 7.63 4.99 21.88
N LEU A 149 7.20 5.11 20.61
CA LEU A 149 5.80 5.20 20.20
C LEU A 149 4.99 3.99 20.68
N SER A 150 5.55 2.79 20.53
CA SER A 150 4.93 1.53 20.97
C SER A 150 4.71 1.47 22.49
N LYS A 151 5.51 2.20 23.27
CA LYS A 151 5.39 2.26 24.73
C LYS A 151 4.51 3.41 25.23
N HIS A 152 4.50 4.54 24.53
CA HIS A 152 3.94 5.80 25.06
C HIS A 152 2.67 6.29 24.32
N VAL A 153 2.47 5.87 23.06
CA VAL A 153 1.30 6.27 22.26
C VAL A 153 0.40 5.04 22.09
N VAL A 154 -0.18 4.62 23.21
CA VAL A 154 -1.14 3.52 23.29
C VAL A 154 -2.43 3.99 23.96
N GLY A 155 -3.56 3.42 23.53
CA GLY A 155 -4.87 3.73 24.11
C GLY A 155 -5.25 5.21 23.94
N PRO A 156 -5.63 5.92 25.02
CA PRO A 156 -6.15 7.30 24.99
C PRO A 156 -5.35 8.33 24.21
N ASN A 157 -4.04 8.13 24.10
CA ASN A 157 -3.12 9.08 23.50
C ASN A 157 -2.91 8.88 21.99
N HIS A 158 -3.60 7.92 21.35
CA HIS A 158 -3.50 7.67 19.92
C HIS A 158 -4.63 8.36 19.14
N HIS A 159 -4.35 9.07 18.04
CA HIS A 159 -5.38 9.86 17.33
C HIS A 159 -6.46 9.02 16.62
N GLN A 160 -6.25 7.71 16.47
CA GLN A 160 -7.29 6.76 16.01
C GLN A 160 -8.05 6.15 17.20
N TRP A 161 -7.88 6.70 18.41
CA TRP A 161 -8.63 6.29 19.59
C TRP A 161 -9.99 6.98 19.60
N GLU A 162 -10.99 6.27 19.11
CA GLU A 162 -12.39 6.62 19.30
C GLU A 162 -12.78 6.24 20.74
N GLY A 163 -12.97 7.26 21.58
CA GLY A 163 -13.08 7.16 23.03
C GLY A 163 -14.03 6.06 23.53
N GLY A 164 -13.51 5.26 24.44
CA GLY A 164 -14.27 4.28 25.20
C GLY A 164 -13.41 3.68 26.31
N THR A 165 -14.02 3.43 27.46
CA THR A 165 -13.42 2.71 28.60
C THR A 165 -12.85 1.37 28.12
N ILE A 166 -11.62 1.09 28.52
CA ILE A 166 -10.83 -0.07 28.09
C ILE A 166 -11.54 -1.37 28.48
N ASP A 167 -12.23 -2.01 27.54
CA ASP A 167 -12.44 -3.47 27.53
C ASP A 167 -12.85 -4.01 26.14
N TYR A 168 -11.95 -3.94 25.16
CA TYR A 168 -12.14 -4.61 23.85
C TYR A 168 -10.85 -5.12 23.21
N GLY A 169 -9.80 -4.29 23.21
CA GLY A 169 -8.54 -4.66 22.57
C GLY A 169 -7.75 -5.75 23.30
N GLY A 170 -7.84 -5.81 24.64
CA GLY A 170 -7.17 -6.85 25.44
C GLY A 170 -7.76 -8.23 25.22
N SER A 171 -9.10 -8.31 25.14
CA SER A 171 -9.85 -9.52 24.83
C SER A 171 -9.44 -10.07 23.45
N TRP A 172 -9.48 -9.25 22.40
CA TRP A 172 -9.19 -9.73 21.04
C TRP A 172 -7.78 -10.26 20.89
N TRP A 173 -6.75 -9.53 21.35
CA TRP A 173 -5.37 -10.02 21.23
C TRP A 173 -5.14 -11.31 22.03
N ARG A 174 -5.79 -11.45 23.19
CA ARG A 174 -5.77 -12.68 24.00
C ARG A 174 -6.49 -13.82 23.27
N VAL A 175 -7.67 -13.58 22.72
CA VAL A 175 -8.49 -14.56 21.99
C VAL A 175 -7.80 -14.98 20.70
N ARG A 176 -7.25 -14.04 19.93
CA ARG A 176 -6.46 -14.29 18.72
C ARG A 176 -5.24 -15.15 19.03
N ARG A 177 -4.47 -14.83 20.08
CA ARG A 177 -3.32 -15.64 20.48
C ARG A 177 -3.76 -17.04 20.91
N ARG A 178 -4.80 -17.14 21.73
CA ARG A 178 -5.36 -18.43 22.18
C ARG A 178 -5.89 -19.25 21.00
N ALA A 179 -6.53 -18.63 20.01
CA ALA A 179 -7.03 -19.30 18.80
C ALA A 179 -5.88 -19.86 17.96
N LEU A 180 -4.83 -19.07 17.71
CA LEU A 180 -3.65 -19.54 16.97
C LEU A 180 -2.92 -20.67 17.71
N THR A 181 -2.75 -20.57 19.02
CA THR A 181 -2.14 -21.63 19.84
C THR A 181 -2.99 -22.90 19.84
N ARG A 182 -4.31 -22.76 20.06
CA ARG A 182 -5.29 -23.87 20.04
C ARG A 182 -5.29 -24.59 18.70
N ASP A 183 -5.25 -23.83 17.61
CA ASP A 183 -5.29 -24.35 16.24
C ASP A 183 -3.89 -24.81 15.77
N ASN A 184 -2.90 -24.86 16.67
CA ASN A 184 -1.51 -25.24 16.40
C ASN A 184 -0.91 -24.50 15.19
N TYR A 185 -1.26 -23.22 15.03
CA TYR A 185 -0.87 -22.38 13.90
C TYR A 185 -1.16 -23.01 12.52
N ARG A 186 -2.22 -23.83 12.42
CA ARG A 186 -2.68 -24.49 11.20
C ARG A 186 -4.02 -23.93 10.75
N CYS A 187 -4.19 -23.87 9.43
CA CYS A 187 -5.51 -23.59 8.85
C CYS A 187 -6.48 -24.70 9.24
N GLN A 188 -7.59 -24.36 9.89
CA GLN A 188 -8.60 -25.34 10.31
C GLN A 188 -9.48 -25.84 9.16
N GLN A 189 -9.39 -25.22 7.97
CA GLN A 189 -10.09 -25.67 6.77
C GLN A 189 -9.26 -26.61 5.90
N CYS A 190 -7.97 -26.33 5.70
CA CYS A 190 -7.10 -27.10 4.80
C CYS A 190 -5.90 -27.76 5.48
N GLY A 191 -5.73 -27.62 6.80
CA GLY A 191 -4.67 -28.27 7.58
C GLY A 191 -3.26 -27.69 7.42
N ARG A 192 -3.04 -26.81 6.44
CA ARG A 192 -1.72 -26.24 6.12
C ARG A 192 -1.11 -25.51 7.33
N PRO A 193 0.12 -25.87 7.76
CA PRO A 193 0.79 -25.22 8.87
C PRO A 193 1.41 -23.88 8.49
N ARG A 194 1.67 -23.05 9.49
CA ARG A 194 2.38 -21.77 9.37
C ARG A 194 3.67 -21.87 8.55
N GLU A 195 4.44 -22.93 8.75
CA GLU A 195 5.73 -23.16 8.08
C GLU A 195 5.54 -23.24 6.55
N GLU A 196 4.45 -23.86 6.10
CA GLU A 196 4.11 -23.98 4.68
C GLU A 196 3.45 -22.70 4.13
N LEU A 197 2.77 -21.95 4.99
CA LEU A 197 2.13 -20.68 4.64
C LEU A 197 3.13 -19.50 4.58
N GLY A 198 4.31 -19.64 5.20
CA GLY A 198 5.28 -18.55 5.37
C GLY A 198 4.80 -17.42 6.29
N ARG A 199 3.65 -17.59 6.96
CA ARG A 199 3.03 -16.61 7.87
C ARG A 199 2.03 -17.29 8.79
N ASN A 200 1.68 -16.63 9.89
CA ASN A 200 0.56 -17.08 10.72
C ASN A 200 -0.75 -17.07 9.90
N PRO A 201 -1.62 -18.08 10.10
CA PRO A 201 -3.00 -18.03 9.64
C PRO A 201 -3.70 -16.76 10.16
N ASP A 202 -4.67 -16.28 9.40
CA ASP A 202 -5.56 -15.21 9.82
C ASP A 202 -6.63 -15.80 10.77
N VAL A 203 -7.10 -15.00 11.74
CA VAL A 203 -8.16 -15.43 12.66
C VAL A 203 -9.46 -14.78 12.19
N HIS A 204 -10.39 -15.62 11.76
CA HIS A 204 -11.69 -15.24 11.21
C HIS A 204 -12.79 -15.40 12.27
N HIS A 205 -13.76 -14.50 12.26
CA HIS A 205 -14.97 -14.60 13.08
C HIS A 205 -16.04 -15.44 12.37
N ILE A 206 -16.54 -16.48 13.02
CA ILE A 206 -17.55 -17.40 12.46
C ILE A 206 -18.88 -16.65 12.26
N GLU A 207 -19.36 -15.99 13.30
CA GLU A 207 -20.42 -14.99 13.25
C GLU A 207 -19.78 -13.61 13.19
N ARG A 208 -20.22 -12.78 12.24
CA ARG A 208 -19.60 -11.47 11.99
C ARG A 208 -19.86 -10.55 13.17
N VAL A 209 -18.85 -9.76 13.52
CA VAL A 209 -18.89 -8.78 14.61
C VAL A 209 -20.11 -7.84 14.52
N ARG A 210 -20.51 -7.46 13.29
CA ARG A 210 -21.66 -6.57 13.03
C ARG A 210 -23.03 -7.19 13.29
N ASP A 211 -23.10 -8.50 13.47
CA ASP A 211 -24.35 -9.25 13.68
C ASP A 211 -24.66 -9.42 15.20
N PHE A 212 -23.77 -8.96 16.10
CA PHE A 212 -23.97 -8.94 17.56
C PHE A 212 -24.51 -7.59 18.04
N GLU A 213 -25.42 -7.60 19.03
CA GLU A 213 -25.89 -6.38 19.70
C GLU A 213 -24.77 -5.66 20.45
N ASP A 214 -23.90 -6.45 21.10
CA ASP A 214 -22.65 -5.98 21.69
C ASP A 214 -21.45 -6.65 20.99
N PRO A 215 -20.62 -5.88 20.25
CA PRO A 215 -19.47 -6.47 19.57
C PRO A 215 -18.44 -7.18 20.49
N ARG A 216 -18.52 -7.07 21.84
CA ARG A 216 -17.60 -7.70 22.82
C ARG A 216 -17.79 -9.18 22.80
N GLU A 217 -19.04 -9.57 22.63
CA GLU A 217 -19.50 -10.94 22.62
C GLU A 217 -19.02 -11.68 21.37
N ALA A 218 -18.71 -10.95 20.30
CA ALA A 218 -18.10 -11.52 19.11
C ALA A 218 -16.66 -12.03 19.35
N HIS A 219 -15.95 -11.51 20.36
CA HIS A 219 -14.55 -11.86 20.66
C HIS A 219 -14.42 -13.06 21.60
N THR A 220 -15.08 -14.18 21.28
CA THR A 220 -14.98 -15.43 22.04
C THR A 220 -14.16 -16.48 21.27
N LEU A 221 -13.56 -17.43 21.99
CA LEU A 221 -12.83 -18.53 21.33
C LEU A 221 -13.75 -19.43 20.50
N SER A 222 -15.01 -19.58 20.92
CA SER A 222 -16.02 -20.32 20.18
C SER A 222 -16.35 -19.64 18.84
N ASN A 223 -16.35 -18.30 18.81
CA ASN A 223 -16.69 -17.53 17.62
C ASN A 223 -15.51 -17.25 16.67
N VAL A 224 -14.30 -17.79 16.92
CA VAL A 224 -13.15 -17.55 16.03
C VAL A 224 -12.38 -18.80 15.61
N ILE A 225 -11.82 -18.75 14.40
CA ILE A 225 -11.13 -19.86 13.76
C ILE A 225 -9.92 -19.43 12.92
N SER A 226 -8.83 -20.20 12.97
CA SER A 226 -7.61 -19.89 12.21
C SER A 226 -7.69 -20.40 10.77
N LEU A 227 -7.59 -19.52 9.77
CA LEU A 227 -7.68 -19.82 8.34
C LEU A 227 -6.49 -19.25 7.56
N CYS A 228 -6.00 -19.97 6.54
CA CYS A 228 -5.03 -19.39 5.62
C CYS A 228 -5.69 -18.33 4.74
N ARG A 229 -4.90 -17.42 4.15
CA ARG A 229 -5.42 -16.31 3.32
C ARG A 229 -6.39 -16.79 2.23
N SER A 230 -6.10 -17.90 1.56
CA SER A 230 -6.98 -18.46 0.52
C SER A 230 -8.30 -18.94 1.10
N CYS A 231 -8.29 -19.80 2.12
CA CYS A 231 -9.53 -20.27 2.76
C CYS A 231 -10.33 -19.12 3.36
N HIS A 232 -9.66 -18.15 3.98
CA HIS A 232 -10.30 -16.95 4.53
C HIS A 232 -11.04 -16.16 3.45
N GLN A 233 -10.39 -15.91 2.30
CA GLN A 233 -11.02 -15.24 1.16
C GLN A 233 -12.22 -16.02 0.60
N HIS A 234 -12.16 -17.36 0.56
CA HIS A 234 -13.27 -18.17 0.10
C HIS A 234 -14.46 -18.15 1.07
N VAL A 235 -14.21 -18.13 2.39
CA VAL A 235 -15.27 -18.00 3.41
C VAL A 235 -15.92 -16.63 3.34
N GLU A 236 -15.14 -15.55 3.27
CA GLU A 236 -15.66 -14.17 3.15
C GLU A 236 -16.50 -13.97 1.88
N ALA A 237 -16.12 -14.62 0.79
CA ALA A 237 -16.86 -14.57 -0.48
C ALA A 237 -18.10 -15.49 -0.51
N GLY A 238 -18.34 -16.30 0.54
CA GLY A 238 -19.43 -17.28 0.57
C GLY A 238 -19.22 -18.49 -0.36
N ASN A 239 -17.99 -18.70 -0.86
CA ASN A 239 -17.66 -19.79 -1.77
C ASN A 239 -17.52 -21.13 -1.04
N ILE A 240 -17.16 -21.09 0.24
CA ILE A 240 -17.13 -22.26 1.14
C ILE A 240 -17.77 -21.85 2.47
N PRO A 241 -18.47 -22.77 3.16
CA PRO A 241 -19.05 -22.47 4.46
C PRO A 241 -17.94 -22.17 5.49
N SER A 242 -18.23 -21.25 6.41
CA SER A 242 -17.37 -21.05 7.58
C SER A 242 -17.37 -22.34 8.40
N PRO A 243 -16.21 -22.86 8.83
CA PRO A 243 -16.19 -24.12 9.57
C PRO A 243 -16.89 -23.93 10.91
N SER A 244 -17.93 -24.70 11.17
CA SER A 244 -18.64 -24.68 12.45
C SER A 244 -17.78 -25.31 13.54
N ARG A 245 -17.58 -24.61 14.65
CA ARG A 245 -17.07 -25.23 15.87
C ARG A 245 -18.24 -25.86 16.61
N ASN A 246 -18.28 -27.19 16.65
CA ASN A 246 -19.09 -27.87 17.65
C ASN A 246 -18.57 -27.46 19.03
N SER A 247 -19.48 -26.92 19.85
CA SER A 247 -19.24 -26.69 21.27
C SER A 247 -19.13 -28.05 21.96
N GLU A 248 -17.92 -28.58 22.03
CA GLU A 248 -17.62 -29.73 22.88
C GLU A 248 -16.85 -29.25 24.12
N GLY A 249 -17.50 -29.47 25.28
CA GLY A 249 -16.90 -29.72 26.60
C GLY A 249 -16.18 -28.58 27.28
#